data_AF-A0A3D4PH19-F1
#
_entry.id   AF-A0A3D4PH19-F1
#
_cell.length_a   1.000
_cell.length_b   1.000
_cell.length_c   1.000
_cell.angle_alpha   90.00
_cell.angle_beta   90.00
_cell.angle_gamma   90.00
#
_symmetry.space_group_name_H-M   'P 1'
#
loop_
_entity.id
_entity.type
_entity.pdbx_description
1 polymer ?
#
loop_
_entity_poly.entity_id
_entity_poly.type
_entity_poly.pdbx_seq_one_letter_code
_entity_poly.pdbx_strand_id
1 'polypeptide(L)'
;MVSAVALAITISNGSSNSLTFGDSIRNLKTGLNCVLFLADLYGLSQLFFADDTKDADVTEIKKRIKEIRAVSGEHEKMLIWLEDQINERITVKEFEYHLAKVIDKITELEATTARHELEIEKNRSLIFRNSQGVEENRKFLQYLQSKHDELRREFDIAINELEIEVNKTQLELKNETYNRIQEDQKLSRDIEGVSRRVSELEYLITPETRYKTASVLASNGALMLINSGDSLEASRFLRLSIAYDKIDNRHFDPASRYWLAIAYRRLGKLERAEEVLAEAIAAERFREMPKWHRVVIERFQGPDRFWIENARREPRFGVKAPRDIVSLELSK
;
A
#
# COMPACT_ATOMS: atom_id res chain seq x y z
N MET A 1 53.55 -5.85 66.13
CA MET A 1 52.36 -6.33 65.38
C MET A 1 52.35 -5.91 63.91
N VAL A 2 52.69 -4.66 63.55
CA VAL A 2 52.73 -4.20 62.14
C VAL A 2 53.82 -4.91 61.29
N SER A 3 54.95 -5.30 61.88
CA SER A 3 56.06 -5.95 61.14
C SER A 3 55.85 -7.42 60.75
N ALA A 4 55.04 -8.18 61.50
CA ALA A 4 54.76 -9.59 61.17
C ALA A 4 53.79 -9.72 59.99
N VAL A 5 52.82 -8.79 59.89
CA VAL A 5 51.92 -8.67 58.74
C VAL A 5 52.69 -8.21 57.49
N ALA A 6 53.64 -7.28 57.65
CA ALA A 6 54.52 -6.85 56.55
C ALA A 6 55.42 -8.00 56.03
N LEU A 7 55.86 -8.90 56.92
CA LEU A 7 56.71 -10.05 56.55
C LEU A 7 55.96 -11.09 55.71
N ALA A 8 54.72 -11.40 56.07
CA ALA A 8 53.85 -12.31 55.32
C ALA A 8 53.52 -11.76 53.91
N ILE A 9 53.33 -10.44 53.79
CA ILE A 9 53.14 -9.76 52.50
C ILE A 9 54.43 -9.81 51.65
N THR A 10 55.61 -9.78 52.27
CA THR A 10 56.89 -9.77 51.53
C THR A 10 57.28 -11.17 51.02
N ILE A 11 56.95 -12.25 51.74
CA ILE A 11 57.21 -13.63 51.29
C ILE A 11 56.26 -14.01 50.14
N SER A 12 55.01 -13.52 50.15
CA SER A 12 54.03 -13.76 49.08
C SER A 12 54.38 -13.08 47.74
N ASN A 13 55.22 -12.04 47.74
CA ASN A 13 55.58 -11.25 46.55
C ASN A 13 56.90 -11.71 45.88
N GLY A 14 57.61 -12.69 46.47
CA GLY A 14 58.92 -13.16 45.99
C GLY A 14 58.89 -14.26 44.92
N SER A 15 57.76 -14.92 44.70
CA SER A 15 57.61 -15.93 43.64
C SER A 15 56.79 -15.35 42.48
N SER A 16 57.36 -15.34 41.29
CA SER A 16 56.76 -14.84 40.03
C SER A 16 55.57 -15.66 39.50
N ASN A 17 54.99 -16.54 40.30
CA ASN A 17 53.72 -17.20 40.03
C ASN A 17 52.72 -16.79 41.11
N SER A 18 51.53 -16.35 40.70
CA SER A 18 50.48 -15.86 41.59
C SER A 18 49.99 -16.96 42.54
N LEU A 19 50.68 -17.12 43.66
CA LEU A 19 50.17 -17.87 44.80
C LEU A 19 48.91 -17.15 45.26
N THR A 20 47.80 -17.89 45.31
CA THR A 20 46.58 -17.34 45.87
C THR A 20 46.79 -17.09 47.36
N PHE A 21 46.06 -16.15 47.96
CA PHE A 21 46.15 -15.87 49.40
C PHE A 21 46.00 -17.15 50.26
N GLY A 22 45.22 -18.13 49.78
CA GLY A 22 45.10 -19.45 50.39
C GLY A 22 46.37 -20.31 50.33
N ASP A 23 47.15 -20.22 49.26
CA ASP A 23 48.46 -20.90 49.15
C ASP A 23 49.48 -20.27 50.11
N SER A 24 49.47 -18.94 50.27
CA SER A 24 50.33 -18.25 51.24
C SER A 24 50.01 -18.64 52.70
N ILE A 25 48.73 -18.82 53.05
CA ILE A 25 48.31 -19.31 54.39
C ILE A 25 48.68 -20.79 54.57
N ARG A 26 48.52 -21.62 53.54
CA ARG A 26 48.89 -23.05 53.60
C ARG A 26 50.41 -23.23 53.77
N ASN A 27 51.21 -22.39 53.12
CA ASN A 27 52.66 -22.35 53.31
C ASN A 27 53.04 -21.87 54.72
N LEU A 28 52.33 -20.88 55.27
CA LEU A 28 52.47 -20.44 56.67
C LEU A 28 52.16 -21.56 57.67
N LYS A 29 51.09 -22.34 57.43
CA LYS A 29 50.72 -23.51 58.25
C LYS A 29 51.75 -24.62 58.16
N THR A 30 52.27 -24.88 56.97
CA THR A 30 53.32 -25.88 56.75
C THR A 30 54.61 -25.45 57.44
N GLY A 31 54.98 -24.17 57.35
CA GLY A 31 56.10 -23.58 58.08
C GLY A 31 55.93 -23.66 59.60
N LEU A 32 54.76 -23.30 60.14
CA LEU A 32 54.46 -23.37 61.57
C LEU A 32 54.43 -24.82 62.09
N ASN A 33 53.83 -25.74 61.33
CA ASN A 33 53.85 -27.16 61.65
C ASN A 33 55.25 -27.75 61.55
N CYS A 34 56.09 -27.31 60.61
CA CYS A 34 57.50 -27.67 60.58
C CYS A 34 58.23 -27.13 61.80
N VAL A 35 57.97 -25.90 62.25
CA VAL A 35 58.57 -25.33 63.46
C VAL A 35 58.12 -26.08 64.73
N LEU A 36 56.84 -26.40 64.86
CA LEU A 36 56.29 -27.17 65.97
C LEU A 36 56.78 -28.63 65.96
N PHE A 37 56.81 -29.26 64.78
CA PHE A 37 57.36 -30.60 64.58
C PHE A 37 58.86 -30.63 64.87
N LEU A 38 59.65 -29.64 64.44
CA LEU A 38 61.06 -29.51 64.78
C LEU A 38 61.27 -29.21 66.27
N ALA A 39 60.36 -28.46 66.91
CA ALA A 39 60.41 -28.23 68.35
C ALA A 39 60.20 -29.53 69.15
N ASP A 40 59.29 -30.40 68.70
CA ASP A 40 59.07 -31.72 69.32
C ASP A 40 60.16 -32.74 68.96
N LEU A 41 60.60 -32.80 67.69
CA LEU A 41 61.59 -33.78 67.22
C LEU A 41 62.98 -33.57 67.81
N TYR A 42 63.31 -32.33 68.19
CA TYR A 42 64.55 -31.98 68.87
C TYR A 42 64.38 -31.89 70.40
N GLY A 43 63.20 -32.17 70.96
CA GLY A 43 62.97 -32.12 72.41
C GLY A 43 63.04 -30.72 73.02
N LEU A 44 62.87 -29.66 72.21
CA LEU A 44 62.85 -28.27 72.68
C LEU A 44 61.64 -28.00 73.58
N SER A 45 60.56 -28.77 73.43
CA SER A 45 59.41 -28.74 74.35
C SER A 45 59.73 -29.20 75.78
N GLN A 46 60.91 -29.75 76.08
CA GLN A 46 61.35 -29.96 77.47
C GLN A 46 62.26 -28.83 77.99
N LEU A 47 62.91 -28.08 77.10
CA LEU A 47 63.78 -26.95 77.42
C LEU A 47 63.00 -25.65 77.72
N PHE A 48 61.82 -25.48 77.10
CA PHE A 48 60.97 -24.30 77.35
C PHE A 48 60.13 -24.41 78.63
N PHE A 49 59.94 -25.60 79.22
CA PHE A 49 59.06 -25.82 80.38
C PHE A 49 59.81 -26.10 81.70
N ALA A 50 61.14 -26.00 81.71
CA ALA A 50 61.91 -26.05 82.95
C ALA A 50 61.98 -24.64 83.56
N ASP A 51 61.39 -24.45 84.76
CA ASP A 51 61.29 -23.16 85.47
C ASP A 51 62.66 -22.49 85.79
N ASP A 52 63.78 -23.20 85.60
CA ASP A 52 65.15 -22.70 85.77
C ASP A 52 65.99 -22.98 84.52
N THR A 53 65.77 -22.24 83.43
CA THR A 53 66.65 -22.32 82.25
C THR A 53 68.00 -21.67 82.57
N LYS A 54 69.08 -22.48 82.61
CA LYS A 54 70.46 -21.99 82.75
C LYS A 54 70.99 -21.53 81.39
N ASP A 55 72.01 -20.66 81.37
CA ASP A 55 72.61 -20.09 80.14
C ASP A 55 73.08 -21.15 79.10
N ALA A 56 73.30 -22.40 79.53
CA ALA A 56 73.62 -23.52 78.66
C ALA A 56 72.46 -23.89 77.69
N ASP A 57 71.21 -23.74 78.13
CA ASP A 57 70.02 -24.12 77.37
C ASP A 57 69.74 -23.14 76.23
N VAL A 58 69.96 -21.84 76.47
CA VAL A 58 69.83 -20.78 75.45
C VAL A 58 70.86 -20.96 74.34
N THR A 59 72.06 -21.43 74.68
CA THR A 59 73.13 -21.65 73.70
C THR A 59 72.81 -22.82 72.75
N GLU A 60 72.23 -23.89 73.29
CA GLU A 60 71.78 -25.05 72.50
C GLU A 60 70.56 -24.72 71.62
N ILE A 61 69.62 -23.91 72.13
CA ILE A 61 68.49 -23.40 71.36
C ILE A 61 68.98 -22.55 70.17
N LYS A 62 69.91 -21.62 70.40
CA LYS A 62 70.52 -20.79 69.33
C LYS A 62 71.22 -21.64 68.27
N LYS A 63 71.95 -22.67 68.69
CA LYS A 63 72.62 -23.60 67.77
C LYS A 63 71.61 -24.32 66.86
N ARG A 64 70.52 -24.83 67.44
CA ARG A 64 69.48 -25.55 66.68
C ARG A 64 68.68 -24.64 65.75
N ILE A 65 68.39 -23.39 66.15
CA ILE A 65 67.80 -22.38 65.26
C ILE A 65 68.71 -22.12 64.06
N LYS A 66 70.03 -22.05 64.28
CA LYS A 66 71.02 -21.86 63.22
C LYS A 66 71.09 -23.04 62.25
N GLU A 67 70.93 -24.27 62.75
CA GLU A 67 70.84 -25.49 61.93
C GLU A 67 69.56 -25.52 61.08
N ILE A 68 68.41 -25.12 61.64
CA ILE A 68 67.15 -25.03 60.90
C ILE A 68 67.21 -23.94 59.82
N ARG A 69 67.86 -22.80 60.11
CA ARG A 69 68.07 -21.70 59.15
C ARG A 69 68.90 -22.15 57.92
N ALA A 70 69.79 -23.11 58.09
CA ALA A 70 70.61 -23.65 57.01
C ALA A 70 69.82 -24.54 56.03
N VAL A 71 68.63 -25.03 56.42
CA VAL A 71 67.82 -25.97 55.63
C VAL A 71 66.61 -25.31 54.96
N SER A 72 66.13 -24.18 55.49
CA SER A 72 64.89 -23.53 55.04
C SER A 72 65.13 -22.06 54.68
N GLY A 73 65.36 -21.78 53.38
CA GLY A 73 65.60 -20.42 52.87
C GLY A 73 64.37 -19.50 52.88
N GLU A 74 63.15 -20.05 52.84
CA GLU A 74 61.92 -19.25 52.75
C GLU A 74 61.42 -18.70 54.10
N HIS A 75 62.03 -19.11 55.23
CA HIS A 75 61.59 -18.72 56.57
C HIS A 75 62.63 -17.94 57.38
N GLU A 76 63.70 -17.50 56.71
CA GLU A 76 64.86 -16.84 57.32
C GLU A 76 64.48 -15.65 58.20
N LYS A 77 63.55 -14.81 57.76
CA LYS A 77 63.13 -13.62 58.51
C LYS A 77 62.30 -13.92 59.77
N MET A 78 61.53 -15.02 59.77
CA MET A 78 60.78 -15.47 60.95
C MET A 78 61.73 -16.07 62.00
N LEU A 79 62.77 -16.78 61.54
CA LEU A 79 63.84 -17.31 62.39
C LEU A 79 64.73 -16.20 62.96
N ILE A 80 65.02 -15.12 62.19
CA ILE A 80 65.68 -13.89 62.72
C ILE A 80 64.87 -13.28 63.86
N TRP A 81 63.57 -13.13 63.67
CA TRP A 81 62.70 -12.55 64.71
C TRP A 81 62.66 -13.41 65.98
N LEU A 82 62.54 -14.74 65.86
CA LEU A 82 62.60 -15.65 67.01
C LEU A 82 63.93 -15.57 67.76
N GLU A 83 65.04 -15.47 67.03
CA GLU A 83 66.39 -15.36 67.59
C GLU A 83 66.56 -14.04 68.39
N ASP A 84 66.01 -12.93 67.88
CA ASP A 84 65.99 -11.64 68.58
C ASP A 84 65.10 -11.66 69.83
N GLN A 85 63.92 -12.30 69.79
CA GLN A 85 63.03 -12.43 70.94
C GLN A 85 63.63 -13.30 72.06
N ILE A 86 64.39 -14.34 71.70
CA ILE A 86 65.15 -15.17 72.66
C ILE A 86 66.31 -14.35 73.28
N ASN A 87 66.92 -13.45 72.52
CA ASN A 87 67.98 -12.56 73.00
C ASN A 87 67.48 -11.49 73.99
N GLU A 88 66.22 -11.06 73.87
CA GLU A 88 65.63 -10.01 74.72
C GLU A 88 65.12 -10.51 76.10
N ARG A 89 65.37 -11.79 76.49
CA ARG A 89 64.86 -12.40 77.74
C ARG A 89 63.35 -12.23 77.94
N ILE A 90 62.59 -12.45 76.87
CA ILE A 90 61.14 -12.61 77.00
C ILE A 90 60.88 -13.85 77.86
N THR A 91 60.08 -13.69 78.91
CA THR A 91 59.75 -14.81 79.79
C THR A 91 58.95 -15.85 79.01
N VAL A 92 59.10 -17.14 79.31
CA VAL A 92 58.37 -18.23 78.63
C VAL A 92 56.86 -17.93 78.53
N LYS A 93 56.29 -17.32 79.58
CA LYS A 93 54.87 -16.91 79.62
C LYS A 93 54.49 -15.83 78.60
N GLU A 94 55.38 -14.88 78.32
CA GLU A 94 55.14 -13.86 77.29
C GLU A 94 55.23 -14.47 75.89
N PHE A 95 56.14 -15.43 75.68
CA PHE A 95 56.22 -16.18 74.43
C PHE A 95 54.97 -17.02 74.18
N GLU A 96 54.49 -17.76 75.18
CA GLU A 96 53.23 -18.52 75.10
C GLU A 96 52.04 -17.61 74.78
N TYR A 97 51.97 -16.44 75.42
CA TYR A 97 50.92 -15.45 75.16
C TYR A 97 50.95 -14.93 73.72
N HIS A 98 52.14 -14.63 73.19
CA HIS A 98 52.29 -14.20 71.80
C HIS A 98 52.01 -15.33 70.81
N LEU A 99 52.41 -16.57 71.11
CA LEU A 99 52.13 -17.73 70.29
C LEU A 99 50.62 -18.03 70.22
N ALA A 100 49.92 -17.98 71.36
CA ALA A 100 48.46 -18.13 71.41
C ALA A 100 47.76 -17.07 70.54
N LYS A 101 48.18 -15.81 70.62
CA LYS A 101 47.66 -14.74 69.74
C LYS A 101 47.92 -14.98 68.26
N VAL A 102 49.08 -15.54 67.92
CA VAL A 102 49.41 -15.87 66.52
C VAL A 102 48.53 -17.03 66.05
N ILE A 103 48.33 -18.06 66.87
CA ILE A 103 47.45 -19.19 66.57
C ILE A 103 46.00 -18.70 66.37
N ASP A 104 45.46 -17.91 67.30
CA ASP A 104 44.11 -17.34 67.19
C ASP A 104 43.96 -16.53 65.90
N LYS A 105 44.98 -15.74 65.55
CA LYS A 105 44.95 -14.94 64.32
C LYS A 105 45.04 -15.80 63.06
N ILE A 106 45.80 -16.89 63.09
CA ILE A 106 45.85 -17.88 61.99
C ILE A 106 44.48 -18.55 61.83
N THR A 107 43.84 -18.96 62.93
CA THR A 107 42.50 -19.57 62.87
C THR A 107 41.44 -18.59 62.36
N GLU A 108 41.51 -17.32 62.75
CA GLU A 108 40.65 -16.26 62.21
C GLU A 108 40.87 -16.09 60.70
N LEU A 109 42.13 -16.08 60.24
CA LEU A 109 42.49 -15.98 58.83
C LEU A 109 42.07 -17.21 58.02
N GLU A 110 42.15 -18.42 58.59
CA GLU A 110 41.63 -19.64 57.96
C GLU A 110 40.11 -19.56 57.79
N ALA A 111 39.40 -19.10 58.81
CA ALA A 111 37.95 -18.94 58.77
C ALA A 111 37.50 -17.88 57.74
N THR A 112 38.21 -16.76 57.61
CA THR A 112 37.91 -15.75 56.57
C THR A 112 38.24 -16.27 55.18
N THR A 113 39.34 -17.02 55.02
CA THR A 113 39.74 -17.62 53.74
C THR A 113 38.69 -18.63 53.27
N ALA A 114 38.23 -19.52 54.15
CA ALA A 114 37.16 -20.48 53.84
C ALA A 114 35.84 -19.79 53.43
N ARG A 115 35.50 -18.65 54.05
CA ARG A 115 34.33 -17.84 53.65
C ARG A 115 34.50 -17.26 52.25
N HIS A 116 35.67 -16.71 51.94
CA HIS A 116 35.96 -16.17 50.61
C HIS A 116 35.98 -17.25 49.53
N GLU A 117 36.52 -18.44 49.80
CA GLU A 117 36.47 -19.57 48.87
C GLU A 117 35.02 -19.99 48.57
N LEU A 118 34.16 -20.06 49.59
CA LEU A 118 32.73 -20.35 49.40
C LEU A 118 32.04 -19.27 48.56
N GLU A 119 32.38 -18.01 48.78
CA GLU A 119 31.82 -16.88 48.03
C GLU A 119 32.28 -16.88 46.56
N ILE A 120 33.55 -17.19 46.31
CA ILE A 120 34.09 -17.38 44.96
C ILE A 120 33.34 -18.51 44.23
N GLU A 121 33.09 -19.63 44.90
CA GLU A 121 32.39 -20.77 44.29
C GLU A 121 30.91 -20.44 43.98
N LYS A 122 30.23 -19.70 44.86
CA LYS A 122 28.89 -19.15 44.59
C LYS A 122 28.91 -18.21 43.38
N ASN A 123 29.89 -17.31 43.30
CA ASN A 123 30.02 -16.37 42.19
C ASN A 123 30.33 -17.08 40.87
N ARG A 124 31.18 -18.11 40.87
CA ARG A 124 31.45 -18.96 39.69
C ARG A 124 30.19 -19.63 39.19
N SER A 125 29.39 -20.21 40.08
CA SER A 125 28.11 -20.84 39.75
C SER A 125 27.11 -19.85 39.14
N LEU A 126 27.05 -18.63 39.67
CA LEU A 126 26.22 -17.53 39.14
C LEU A 126 26.67 -17.09 37.74
N ILE A 127 27.98 -16.89 37.54
CA ILE A 127 28.56 -16.54 36.23
C ILE A 127 28.24 -17.62 35.20
N PHE A 128 28.37 -18.90 35.56
CA PHE A 128 28.04 -20.01 34.67
C PHE A 128 26.56 -19.99 34.23
N ARG A 129 25.61 -19.83 35.17
CA ARG A 129 24.18 -19.73 34.82
C ARG A 129 23.87 -18.52 33.94
N ASN A 130 24.46 -17.37 34.25
CA ASN A 130 24.31 -16.17 33.43
C ASN A 130 24.88 -16.38 32.02
N SER A 131 26.02 -17.08 31.89
CA SER A 131 26.61 -17.39 30.58
C SER A 131 25.74 -18.31 29.72
N GLN A 132 25.04 -19.28 30.34
CA GLN A 132 24.05 -20.12 29.64
C GLN A 132 22.86 -19.29 29.16
N GLY A 133 22.31 -18.41 30.01
CA GLY A 133 21.24 -17.51 29.62
C GLY A 133 21.64 -16.54 28.49
N VAL A 134 22.88 -16.07 28.47
CA VAL A 134 23.41 -15.25 27.37
C VAL A 134 23.49 -16.04 26.07
N GLU A 135 23.91 -17.31 26.09
CA GLU A 135 23.99 -18.14 24.88
C GLU A 135 22.59 -18.50 24.35
N GLU A 136 21.63 -18.78 25.23
CA GLU A 136 20.22 -18.97 24.84
C GLU A 136 19.63 -17.71 24.21
N ASN A 137 19.86 -16.54 24.81
CA ASN A 137 19.46 -15.26 24.24
C ASN A 137 20.15 -14.99 22.88
N ARG A 138 21.42 -15.37 22.73
CA ARG A 138 22.15 -15.25 21.46
C ARG A 138 21.52 -16.11 20.36
N LYS A 139 21.18 -17.36 20.67
CA LYS A 139 20.49 -18.27 19.74
C LYS A 139 19.11 -17.73 19.37
N PHE A 140 18.37 -17.20 20.34
CA PHE A 140 17.07 -16.59 20.09
C PHE A 140 17.16 -15.35 19.20
N LEU A 141 18.14 -14.47 19.42
CA LEU A 141 18.40 -13.31 18.56
C LEU A 141 18.77 -13.73 17.14
N GLN A 142 19.61 -14.76 16.97
CA GLN A 142 19.93 -15.31 15.64
C GLN A 142 18.69 -15.86 14.93
N TYR A 143 17.81 -16.55 15.66
CA TYR A 143 16.53 -17.01 15.12
C TYR A 143 15.65 -15.85 14.67
N LEU A 144 15.50 -14.80 15.49
CA LEU A 144 14.73 -13.62 15.13
C LEU A 144 15.31 -12.88 13.92
N GLN A 145 16.64 -12.76 13.83
CA GLN A 145 17.30 -12.19 12.65
C GLN A 145 17.04 -13.02 11.40
N SER A 146 17.17 -14.35 11.47
CA SER A 146 16.86 -15.24 10.36
C SER A 146 15.41 -15.09 9.90
N LYS A 147 14.46 -14.98 10.83
CA LYS A 147 13.04 -14.79 10.52
C LYS A 147 12.75 -13.41 9.92
N HIS A 148 13.42 -12.37 10.41
CA HIS A 148 13.33 -11.03 9.83
C HIS A 148 13.85 -11.01 8.39
N ASP A 149 14.98 -11.66 8.11
CA ASP A 149 15.56 -11.73 6.76
C ASP A 149 14.73 -12.57 5.79
N GLU A 150 14.04 -13.60 6.29
CA GLU A 150 13.08 -14.39 5.52
C GLU A 150 11.86 -13.55 5.12
N LEU A 151 11.22 -12.87 6.09
CA LEU A 151 10.09 -11.98 5.82
C LEU A 151 10.47 -10.84 4.88
N ARG A 152 11.67 -10.27 5.04
CA ARG A 152 12.15 -9.21 4.15
C ARG A 152 12.26 -9.69 2.70
N ARG A 153 12.76 -10.90 2.47
CA ARG A 153 12.81 -11.50 1.13
C ARG A 153 11.42 -11.74 0.55
N GLU A 154 10.48 -12.22 1.35
CA GLU A 154 9.09 -12.40 0.92
C GLU A 154 8.45 -11.07 0.52
N PHE A 155 8.68 -10.01 1.31
CA PHE A 155 8.23 -8.66 0.97
C PHE A 155 8.85 -8.14 -0.33
N ASP A 156 10.16 -8.31 -0.52
CA ASP A 156 10.85 -7.88 -1.74
C ASP A 156 10.30 -8.62 -2.98
N ILE A 157 9.99 -9.92 -2.86
CA ILE A 157 9.34 -10.69 -3.94
C ILE A 157 7.95 -10.13 -4.25
N ALA A 158 7.12 -9.91 -3.22
CA ALA A 158 5.77 -9.38 -3.39
C ALA A 158 5.75 -7.97 -4.02
N ILE A 159 6.70 -7.10 -3.64
CA ILE A 159 6.85 -5.77 -4.24
C ILE A 159 7.20 -5.90 -5.74
N ASN A 160 8.14 -6.76 -6.09
CA ASN A 160 8.53 -6.97 -7.50
C ASN A 160 7.36 -7.53 -8.33
N GLU A 161 6.58 -8.47 -7.79
CA GLU A 161 5.39 -9.01 -8.46
C GLU A 161 4.34 -7.92 -8.72
N LEU A 162 4.08 -7.07 -7.72
CA LEU A 162 3.17 -5.93 -7.87
C LEU A 162 3.66 -4.91 -8.91
N GLU A 163 4.97 -4.60 -8.93
CA GLU A 163 5.54 -3.71 -9.94
C GLU A 163 5.39 -4.26 -11.36
N ILE A 164 5.60 -5.57 -11.56
CA ILE A 164 5.39 -6.23 -12.84
C ILE A 164 3.93 -6.12 -13.29
N GLU A 165 2.98 -6.34 -12.38
CA GLU A 165 1.54 -6.28 -12.68
C GLU A 165 1.06 -4.86 -12.98
N VAL A 166 1.56 -3.86 -12.23
CA VAL A 166 1.32 -2.44 -12.53
C VAL A 166 1.87 -2.07 -13.91
N ASN A 167 3.08 -2.51 -14.25
CA ASN A 167 3.67 -2.23 -15.56
C ASN A 167 2.88 -2.89 -16.70
N LYS A 168 2.39 -4.11 -16.48
CA LYS A 168 1.56 -4.83 -17.46
C LYS A 168 0.24 -4.11 -17.72
N THR A 169 -0.47 -3.73 -16.66
CA THR A 169 -1.76 -3.02 -16.78
C THR A 169 -1.60 -1.64 -17.43
N GLN A 170 -0.51 -0.92 -17.14
CA GLN A 170 -0.20 0.34 -17.82
C GLN A 170 0.08 0.16 -19.32
N LEU A 171 0.75 -0.94 -19.70
CA LEU A 171 1.02 -1.25 -21.10
C LEU A 171 -0.29 -1.60 -21.85
N GLU A 172 -1.16 -2.40 -21.24
CA GLU A 172 -2.47 -2.75 -21.79
C GLU A 172 -3.33 -1.50 -22.01
N LEU A 173 -3.39 -0.59 -21.03
CA LEU A 173 -4.11 0.68 -21.15
C LEU A 173 -3.56 1.56 -22.27
N LYS A 174 -2.23 1.62 -22.43
CA LYS A 174 -1.59 2.36 -23.53
C LYS A 174 -1.95 1.78 -24.89
N ASN A 175 -1.94 0.46 -25.02
CA ASN A 175 -2.31 -0.22 -26.27
C ASN A 175 -3.79 -0.01 -26.61
N GLU A 176 -4.68 -0.08 -25.62
CA GLU A 176 -6.11 0.19 -25.83
C GLU A 176 -6.35 1.63 -26.27
N THR A 177 -5.67 2.59 -25.63
CA THR A 177 -5.75 4.01 -26.00
C THR A 177 -5.25 4.24 -27.43
N TYR A 178 -4.14 3.61 -27.81
CA TYR A 178 -3.60 3.69 -29.17
C TYR A 178 -4.59 3.15 -30.20
N ASN A 179 -5.21 2.00 -29.94
CA ASN A 179 -6.20 1.41 -30.84
C ASN A 179 -7.44 2.30 -31.01
N ARG A 180 -7.95 2.88 -29.92
CA ARG A 180 -9.08 3.84 -29.98
C ARG A 180 -8.73 5.07 -30.84
N ILE A 181 -7.53 5.62 -30.69
CA ILE A 181 -7.07 6.75 -31.52
C ILE A 181 -7.02 6.36 -33.01
N GLN A 182 -6.57 5.15 -33.34
CA GLN A 182 -6.55 4.66 -34.73
C GLN A 182 -7.96 4.49 -35.31
N GLU A 183 -8.90 3.98 -34.50
CA GLU A 183 -10.30 3.85 -34.88
C GLU A 183 -10.95 5.22 -35.10
N ASP A 184 -10.72 6.18 -34.20
CA ASP A 184 -11.23 7.55 -34.31
C ASP A 184 -10.67 8.26 -35.56
N GLN A 185 -9.39 8.07 -35.86
CA GLN A 185 -8.77 8.61 -37.09
C GLN A 185 -9.35 7.99 -38.36
N LYS A 186 -9.73 6.71 -38.32
CA LYS A 186 -10.43 6.06 -39.43
C LYS A 186 -11.84 6.62 -39.59
N LEU A 187 -12.59 6.73 -38.50
CA LEU A 187 -13.94 7.28 -38.50
C LEU A 187 -13.96 8.73 -38.98
N SER A 188 -12.99 9.55 -38.57
CA SER A 188 -12.87 10.94 -39.02
C SER A 188 -12.67 11.02 -40.54
N ARG A 189 -11.81 10.17 -41.11
CA ARG A 189 -11.61 10.11 -42.57
C ARG A 189 -12.87 9.68 -43.31
N ASP A 190 -13.61 8.72 -42.76
CA ASP A 190 -14.87 8.25 -43.35
C ASP A 190 -15.94 9.36 -43.31
N ILE A 191 -16.05 10.10 -42.21
CA ILE A 191 -16.96 11.25 -42.07
C ILE A 191 -16.60 12.36 -43.05
N GLU A 192 -15.32 12.69 -43.23
CA GLU A 192 -14.87 13.66 -44.24
C GLU A 192 -15.25 13.19 -45.66
N GLY A 193 -15.08 11.91 -45.95
CA GLY A 193 -15.45 11.32 -47.24
C GLY A 193 -16.96 11.42 -47.52
N VAL A 194 -17.79 11.14 -46.52
CA VAL A 194 -19.26 11.30 -46.63
C VAL A 194 -19.62 12.77 -46.79
N SER A 195 -19.03 13.65 -45.98
CA SER A 195 -19.33 15.10 -46.02
C SER A 195 -19.02 15.69 -47.40
N ARG A 196 -17.88 15.31 -48.00
CA ARG A 196 -17.52 15.72 -49.37
C ARG A 196 -18.56 15.26 -50.39
N ARG A 197 -18.99 14.00 -50.32
CA ARG A 197 -20.03 13.44 -51.20
C ARG A 197 -21.38 14.14 -51.03
N VAL A 198 -21.76 14.48 -49.79
CA VAL A 198 -22.98 15.26 -49.53
C VAL A 198 -22.87 16.64 -50.16
N SER A 199 -21.76 17.34 -50.01
CA SER A 199 -21.54 18.65 -50.63
C SER A 199 -21.56 18.59 -52.16
N GLU A 200 -20.97 17.55 -52.77
CA GLU A 200 -21.03 17.32 -54.21
C GLU A 200 -22.47 17.09 -54.70
N LEU A 201 -23.25 16.29 -53.97
CA LEU A 201 -24.65 16.06 -54.28
C LEU A 201 -25.48 17.34 -54.10
N GLU A 202 -25.26 18.11 -53.05
CA GLU A 202 -25.92 19.40 -52.82
C GLU A 202 -25.63 20.39 -53.95
N TYR A 203 -24.39 20.44 -54.46
CA TYR A 203 -24.01 21.29 -55.59
C TYR A 203 -24.75 20.91 -56.88
N LEU A 204 -25.01 19.62 -57.10
CA LEU A 204 -25.74 19.12 -58.26
C LEU A 204 -27.27 19.33 -58.17
N ILE A 205 -27.81 19.56 -56.97
CA ILE A 205 -29.22 19.87 -56.77
C ILE A 205 -29.44 21.38 -57.00
N THR A 206 -29.94 21.71 -58.19
CA THR A 206 -30.38 23.07 -58.55
C THR A 206 -31.40 23.61 -57.54
N PRO A 207 -31.47 24.94 -57.30
CA PRO A 207 -32.49 25.52 -56.42
C PRO A 207 -33.92 25.07 -56.75
N GLU A 208 -34.24 24.90 -58.04
CA GLU A 208 -35.52 24.37 -58.53
C GLU A 208 -35.80 22.95 -58.00
N THR A 209 -34.82 22.04 -58.06
CA THR A 209 -34.98 20.67 -57.56
C THR A 209 -35.07 20.61 -56.03
N ARG A 210 -34.45 21.56 -55.31
CA ARG A 210 -34.61 21.71 -53.84
C ARG A 210 -36.04 22.10 -53.48
N TYR A 211 -36.60 23.12 -54.12
CA TYR A 211 -37.96 23.58 -53.83
C TYR A 211 -39.02 22.54 -54.18
N LYS A 212 -38.84 21.86 -55.33
CA LYS A 212 -39.72 20.75 -55.72
C LYS A 212 -39.71 19.60 -54.70
N THR A 213 -38.52 19.20 -54.25
CA THR A 213 -38.39 18.12 -53.25
C THR A 213 -38.98 18.54 -51.90
N ALA A 214 -38.72 19.76 -51.47
CA ALA A 214 -39.27 20.31 -50.23
C ALA A 214 -40.81 20.42 -50.26
N SER A 215 -41.39 20.83 -51.40
CA SER A 215 -42.84 20.86 -51.59
C SER A 215 -43.47 19.48 -51.48
N VAL A 216 -42.93 18.48 -52.18
CA VAL A 216 -43.44 17.09 -52.15
C VAL A 216 -43.33 16.48 -50.75
N LEU A 217 -42.21 16.68 -50.06
CA LEU A 217 -42.04 16.18 -48.69
C LEU A 217 -43.04 16.83 -47.72
N ALA A 218 -43.25 18.14 -47.85
CA ALA A 218 -44.22 18.86 -47.02
C ALA A 218 -45.66 18.39 -47.28
N SER A 219 -46.06 18.16 -48.54
CA SER A 219 -47.38 17.61 -48.88
C SER A 219 -47.60 16.19 -48.35
N ASN A 220 -46.59 15.32 -48.50
CA ASN A 220 -46.68 13.95 -48.01
C ASN A 220 -46.74 13.88 -46.48
N GLY A 221 -45.92 14.69 -45.78
CA GLY A 221 -45.98 14.81 -44.33
C GLY A 221 -47.34 15.31 -43.84
N ALA A 222 -47.91 16.30 -44.53
CA ALA A 222 -49.24 16.78 -44.21
C ALA A 222 -50.35 15.75 -44.42
N LEU A 223 -50.28 14.92 -45.46
CA LEU A 223 -51.25 13.85 -45.68
C LEU A 223 -51.23 12.84 -44.52
N MET A 224 -50.04 12.48 -44.04
CA MET A 224 -49.90 11.62 -42.87
C MET A 224 -50.55 12.25 -41.63
N LEU A 225 -50.35 13.55 -41.42
CA LEU A 225 -50.95 14.30 -40.30
C LEU A 225 -52.48 14.44 -40.42
N ILE A 226 -53.02 14.65 -41.62
CA ILE A 226 -54.48 14.65 -41.86
C ILE A 226 -55.08 13.28 -41.51
N ASN A 227 -54.39 12.20 -41.86
CA ASN A 227 -54.84 10.84 -41.57
C ASN A 227 -54.75 10.49 -40.07
N SER A 228 -53.76 11.03 -39.34
CA SER A 228 -53.64 10.87 -37.89
C SER A 228 -54.58 11.79 -37.10
N GLY A 229 -55.27 12.73 -37.78
CA GLY A 229 -56.20 13.68 -37.17
C GLY A 229 -55.58 15.01 -36.77
N ASP A 230 -54.27 15.19 -36.90
CA ASP A 230 -53.58 16.44 -36.59
C ASP A 230 -53.71 17.46 -37.73
N SER A 231 -54.91 18.03 -37.82
CA SER A 231 -55.25 19.00 -38.87
C SER A 231 -54.53 20.34 -38.66
N LEU A 232 -54.08 20.65 -37.45
CA LEU A 232 -53.36 21.90 -37.15
C LEU A 232 -51.96 21.87 -37.75
N GLU A 233 -51.19 20.84 -37.44
CA GLU A 233 -49.82 20.71 -37.94
C GLU A 233 -49.84 20.41 -39.45
N ALA A 234 -50.79 19.61 -39.93
CA ALA A 234 -51.01 19.43 -41.37
C ALA A 234 -51.17 20.76 -42.12
N SER A 235 -51.96 21.70 -41.57
CA SER A 235 -52.17 23.02 -42.19
C SER A 235 -50.89 23.86 -42.27
N ARG A 236 -49.89 23.61 -41.43
CA ARG A 236 -48.59 24.30 -41.47
C ARG A 236 -47.73 23.73 -42.59
N PHE A 237 -47.61 22.41 -42.66
CA PHE A 237 -46.89 21.72 -43.73
C PHE A 237 -47.47 22.02 -45.12
N LEU A 238 -48.80 22.09 -45.26
CA LEU A 238 -49.43 22.41 -46.55
C LEU A 238 -49.20 23.86 -46.99
N ARG A 239 -49.23 24.81 -46.04
CA ARG A 239 -48.84 26.20 -46.34
C ARG A 239 -47.38 26.31 -46.76
N LEU A 240 -46.50 25.50 -46.17
CA LEU A 240 -45.09 25.44 -46.54
C LEU A 240 -44.90 24.86 -47.95
N SER A 241 -45.59 23.75 -48.28
CA SER A 241 -45.62 23.20 -49.65
C SER A 241 -46.07 24.25 -50.66
N ILE A 242 -47.20 24.93 -50.39
CA ILE A 242 -47.73 25.98 -51.27
C ILE A 242 -46.75 27.15 -51.43
N ALA A 243 -45.99 27.49 -50.38
CA ALA A 243 -44.98 28.53 -50.45
C ALA A 243 -43.80 28.12 -51.36
N TYR A 244 -43.34 26.87 -51.27
CA TYR A 244 -42.30 26.35 -52.17
C TYR A 244 -42.75 26.28 -53.63
N ASP A 245 -43.99 25.86 -53.86
CA ASP A 245 -44.63 25.86 -55.19
C ASP A 245 -44.66 27.25 -55.84
N LYS A 246 -44.87 28.31 -55.05
CA LYS A 246 -44.84 29.72 -55.53
C LYS A 246 -43.44 30.16 -55.95
N ILE A 247 -42.40 29.70 -55.26
CA ILE A 247 -41.01 30.07 -55.57
C ILE A 247 -40.56 29.44 -56.90
N ASP A 248 -40.98 28.21 -57.17
CA ASP A 248 -40.60 27.48 -58.38
C ASP A 248 -41.36 27.94 -59.64
N ASN A 249 -42.43 28.74 -59.49
CA ASN A 249 -43.25 29.38 -60.55
C ASN A 249 -43.79 28.44 -61.67
N ARG A 250 -43.49 27.14 -61.59
CA ARG A 250 -43.77 26.10 -62.60
C ARG A 250 -44.58 24.95 -62.03
N HIS A 251 -44.74 24.86 -60.71
CA HIS A 251 -45.48 23.82 -60.03
C HIS A 251 -46.61 24.45 -59.21
N PHE A 252 -47.78 24.57 -59.84
CA PHE A 252 -49.00 24.97 -59.15
C PHE A 252 -49.77 23.69 -58.89
N ASP A 253 -49.44 22.95 -57.82
CA ASP A 253 -50.14 21.70 -57.52
C ASP A 253 -51.49 22.02 -56.84
N PRO A 254 -52.63 21.70 -57.47
CA PRO A 254 -53.94 21.85 -56.84
C PRO A 254 -54.10 20.97 -55.59
N ALA A 255 -53.34 19.87 -55.48
CA ALA A 255 -53.52 18.89 -54.41
C ALA A 255 -53.23 19.44 -53.01
N SER A 256 -52.11 20.15 -52.82
CA SER A 256 -51.76 20.76 -51.52
C SER A 256 -52.83 21.74 -51.04
N ARG A 257 -53.53 22.40 -51.97
CA ARG A 257 -54.64 23.32 -51.66
C ARG A 257 -55.90 22.57 -51.26
N TYR A 258 -56.26 21.48 -51.96
CA TYR A 258 -57.37 20.62 -51.53
C TYR A 258 -57.16 20.08 -50.11
N TRP A 259 -55.95 19.60 -49.79
CA TRP A 259 -55.65 19.15 -48.44
C TRP A 259 -55.68 20.26 -47.41
N LEU A 260 -55.27 21.48 -47.78
CA LEU A 260 -55.32 22.62 -46.86
C LEU A 260 -56.76 23.06 -46.59
N ALA A 261 -57.62 23.02 -47.60
CA ALA A 261 -59.05 23.26 -47.46
C ALA A 261 -59.69 22.25 -46.49
N ILE A 262 -59.37 20.95 -46.63
CA ILE A 262 -59.80 19.91 -45.69
C ILE A 262 -59.30 20.19 -44.27
N ALA A 263 -58.01 20.50 -44.11
CA ALA A 263 -57.43 20.79 -42.81
C ALA A 263 -58.12 21.99 -42.14
N TYR A 264 -58.41 23.07 -42.88
CA TYR A 264 -59.16 24.22 -42.36
C TYR A 264 -60.60 23.89 -42.01
N ARG A 265 -61.28 23.08 -42.82
CA ARG A 265 -62.64 22.61 -42.53
C ARG A 265 -62.69 21.81 -41.22
N ARG A 266 -61.74 20.89 -41.02
CA ARG A 266 -61.62 20.09 -39.79
C ARG A 266 -61.28 20.91 -38.54
N LEU A 267 -60.58 22.03 -38.72
CA LEU A 267 -60.31 23.00 -37.66
C LEU A 267 -61.48 23.98 -37.42
N GLY A 268 -62.62 23.83 -38.12
CA GLY A 268 -63.76 24.74 -38.01
C GLY A 268 -63.59 26.11 -38.68
N LYS A 269 -62.52 26.30 -39.48
CA LYS A 269 -62.23 27.54 -40.20
C LYS A 269 -62.92 27.54 -41.57
N LEU A 270 -64.24 27.57 -41.57
CA LEU A 270 -65.06 27.33 -42.76
C LEU A 270 -64.83 28.34 -43.89
N GLU A 271 -64.76 29.63 -43.58
CA GLU A 271 -64.52 30.69 -44.59
C GLU A 271 -63.20 30.47 -45.34
N ARG A 272 -62.11 30.24 -44.59
CA ARG A 272 -60.79 29.93 -45.17
C ARG A 272 -60.77 28.61 -45.93
N ALA A 273 -61.57 27.64 -45.50
CA ALA A 273 -61.67 26.36 -46.19
C ALA A 273 -62.30 26.55 -47.58
N GLU A 274 -63.35 27.35 -47.69
CA GLU A 274 -64.01 27.68 -48.96
C GLU A 274 -63.11 28.51 -49.89
N GLU A 275 -62.40 29.51 -49.34
CA GLU A 275 -61.43 30.31 -50.12
C GLU A 275 -60.34 29.42 -50.73
N VAL A 276 -59.71 28.58 -49.92
CA VAL A 276 -58.64 27.69 -50.38
C VAL A 276 -59.17 26.60 -51.32
N LEU A 277 -60.41 26.14 -51.13
CA LEU A 277 -61.05 25.20 -52.05
C LEU A 277 -61.30 25.84 -53.42
N ALA A 278 -61.77 27.09 -53.45
CA ALA A 278 -61.93 27.83 -54.71
C ALA A 278 -60.58 28.03 -55.42
N GLU A 279 -59.50 28.33 -54.68
CA GLU A 279 -58.14 28.38 -55.23
C GLU A 279 -57.70 27.03 -55.80
N ALA A 280 -57.98 25.92 -55.12
CA ALA A 280 -57.65 24.57 -55.57
C ALA A 280 -58.38 24.20 -56.87
N ILE A 281 -59.66 24.56 -56.98
CA ILE A 281 -60.46 24.31 -58.17
C ILE A 281 -59.99 25.19 -59.34
N ALA A 282 -59.70 26.46 -59.08
CA ALA A 282 -59.10 27.34 -60.08
C ALA A 282 -57.76 26.77 -60.57
N ALA A 283 -56.91 26.31 -59.65
CA ALA A 283 -55.65 25.64 -59.96
C ALA A 283 -55.83 24.42 -60.87
N GLU A 284 -56.76 23.53 -60.53
CA GLU A 284 -57.04 22.33 -61.29
C GLU A 284 -57.61 22.62 -62.70
N ARG A 285 -58.35 23.72 -62.86
CA ARG A 285 -58.84 24.18 -64.17
C ARG A 285 -57.71 24.60 -65.11
N PHE A 286 -56.67 25.24 -64.59
CA PHE A 286 -55.54 25.71 -65.40
C PHE A 286 -54.46 24.65 -65.60
N ARG A 287 -54.37 23.67 -64.70
CA ARG A 287 -53.42 22.55 -64.77
C ARG A 287 -54.08 21.29 -64.26
N GLU A 288 -54.06 20.24 -65.08
CA GLU A 288 -54.54 18.93 -64.67
C GLU A 288 -53.84 18.46 -63.38
N MET A 289 -54.65 18.07 -62.40
CA MET A 289 -54.13 17.46 -61.17
C MET A 289 -53.40 16.14 -61.50
N PRO A 290 -52.22 15.86 -60.89
CA PRO A 290 -51.54 14.58 -61.06
C PRO A 290 -52.46 13.39 -60.78
N LYS A 291 -52.38 12.35 -61.62
CA LYS A 291 -53.26 11.16 -61.55
C LYS A 291 -53.30 10.53 -60.16
N TRP A 292 -52.16 10.47 -59.47
CA TRP A 292 -52.09 9.88 -58.14
C TRP A 292 -52.83 10.73 -57.09
N HIS A 293 -52.71 12.05 -57.13
CA HIS A 293 -53.45 12.95 -56.22
C HIS A 293 -54.96 12.90 -56.45
N ARG A 294 -55.38 12.84 -57.73
CA ARG A 294 -56.78 12.60 -58.09
C ARG A 294 -57.31 11.33 -57.43
N VAL A 295 -56.55 10.25 -57.53
CA VAL A 295 -56.88 8.96 -56.92
C VAL A 295 -56.93 9.05 -55.39
N VAL A 296 -56.03 9.80 -54.73
CA VAL A 296 -56.07 9.95 -53.26
C VAL A 296 -57.31 10.74 -52.81
N ILE A 297 -57.65 11.85 -53.48
CA ILE A 297 -58.88 12.62 -53.19
C ILE A 297 -60.13 11.77 -53.42
N GLU A 298 -60.18 11.03 -54.53
CA GLU A 298 -61.30 10.13 -54.88
C GLU A 298 -61.40 8.91 -53.93
N ARG A 299 -60.29 8.49 -53.32
CA ARG A 299 -60.26 7.36 -52.36
C ARG A 299 -60.56 7.77 -50.93
N PHE A 300 -60.44 9.06 -50.60
CA PHE A 300 -60.78 9.57 -49.27
C PHE A 300 -62.24 9.24 -48.95
N GLN A 301 -62.53 8.64 -47.81
CA GLN A 301 -63.91 8.29 -47.43
C GLN A 301 -64.45 9.34 -46.44
N GLY A 302 -65.73 9.69 -46.56
CA GLY A 302 -66.43 10.55 -45.59
C GLY A 302 -66.89 11.91 -46.12
N PRO A 303 -67.38 12.80 -45.23
CA PRO A 303 -68.08 14.04 -45.60
C PRO A 303 -67.21 15.04 -46.36
N ASP A 304 -65.90 15.06 -46.08
CA ASP A 304 -64.93 15.94 -46.75
C ASP A 304 -64.84 15.64 -48.26
N ARG A 305 -64.94 14.36 -48.65
CA ARG A 305 -64.94 13.95 -50.06
C ARG A 305 -66.16 14.48 -50.79
N PHE A 306 -67.35 14.28 -50.23
CA PHE A 306 -68.59 14.73 -50.87
C PHE A 306 -68.61 16.24 -51.04
N TRP A 307 -68.10 16.97 -50.05
CA TRP A 307 -67.96 18.43 -50.14
C TRP A 307 -67.03 18.84 -51.29
N ILE A 308 -65.83 18.25 -51.40
CA ILE A 308 -64.91 18.55 -52.50
C ILE A 308 -65.50 18.14 -53.86
N GLU A 309 -66.09 16.96 -53.98
CA GLU A 309 -66.69 16.50 -55.24
C GLU A 309 -67.84 17.40 -55.68
N ASN A 310 -68.68 17.86 -54.76
CA ASN A 310 -69.78 18.78 -55.07
C ASN A 310 -69.24 20.13 -55.57
N ALA A 311 -68.24 20.69 -54.91
CA ALA A 311 -67.60 21.93 -55.37
C ALA A 311 -66.91 21.75 -56.73
N ARG A 312 -66.23 20.61 -56.95
CA ARG A 312 -65.62 20.27 -58.23
C ARG A 312 -66.64 20.07 -59.35
N ARG A 313 -67.87 19.66 -59.07
CA ARG A 313 -68.95 19.46 -60.07
C ARG A 313 -69.84 20.69 -60.27
N GLU A 314 -69.57 21.79 -59.58
CA GLU A 314 -70.40 22.98 -59.69
C GLU A 314 -70.36 23.53 -61.14
N PRO A 315 -71.52 23.75 -61.80
CA PRO A 315 -71.53 24.14 -63.21
C PRO A 315 -70.83 25.47 -63.52
N ARG A 316 -70.82 26.39 -62.56
CA ARG A 316 -70.23 27.73 -62.72
C ARG A 316 -68.75 27.75 -62.34
N PHE A 317 -68.39 27.16 -61.21
CA PHE A 317 -67.06 27.32 -60.61
C PHE A 317 -66.26 26.01 -60.48
N GLY A 318 -66.84 24.85 -60.76
CA GLY A 318 -66.20 23.52 -60.70
C GLY A 318 -65.26 23.16 -61.86
N VAL A 319 -64.53 22.06 -61.75
CA VAL A 319 -63.59 21.56 -62.78
C VAL A 319 -64.40 20.94 -63.91
N LYS A 320 -64.29 21.47 -65.14
CA LYS A 320 -64.99 20.90 -66.31
C LYS A 320 -64.42 19.50 -66.59
N ALA A 321 -65.25 18.46 -66.57
CA ALA A 321 -64.79 17.16 -67.01
C ALA A 321 -64.58 17.19 -68.53
N PRO A 322 -63.63 16.43 -69.10
CA PRO A 322 -63.46 16.33 -70.56
C PRO A 322 -64.75 15.90 -71.29
N ARG A 323 -65.65 15.19 -70.60
CA ARG A 323 -66.96 14.77 -71.14
C ARG A 323 -68.00 15.88 -71.21
N ASP A 324 -67.86 16.95 -70.41
CA ASP A 324 -68.81 18.06 -70.37
C ASP A 324 -68.61 19.05 -71.53
N ILE A 325 -67.45 19.00 -72.19
CA ILE A 325 -67.12 19.81 -73.37
C ILE A 325 -67.91 19.32 -74.59
N VAL A 326 -68.10 18.00 -74.72
CA VAL A 326 -68.80 17.39 -75.85
C VAL A 326 -70.30 17.71 -75.83
N SER A 327 -70.90 17.84 -74.65
CA SER A 327 -72.33 18.20 -74.51
C SER A 327 -72.65 19.67 -74.84
N LEU A 328 -71.65 20.56 -74.84
CA LEU A 328 -71.85 21.99 -75.16
C LEU A 328 -71.63 22.31 -76.65
N GLU A 329 -70.86 21.49 -77.36
CA GLU A 329 -70.69 21.62 -78.81
C GLU A 329 -71.84 20.97 -79.60
N LEU A 330 -72.60 20.05 -78.99
CA LEU A 330 -73.79 19.43 -79.60
C LEU A 330 -75.10 20.21 -79.36
N SER A 331 -75.04 21.33 -78.63
CA SER A 331 -76.20 22.22 -78.40
C SER A 331 -76.04 23.61 -79.04
N LYS A 332 -75.13 23.75 -80.01
CA LYS A 332 -75.04 24.90 -80.93
C LYS A 332 -75.32 24.44 -82.34
#